data_AF-A0A8T7E578-F1
#
_entry.id   AF-A0A8T7E578-F1
#
_cell.length_a   1.000
_cell.length_b   1.000
_cell.length_c   1.000
_cell.angle_alpha   90.00
_cell.angle_beta   90.00
_cell.angle_gamma   90.00
#
_symmetry.space_group_name_H-M   'P 1'
#
loop_
_entity.id
_entity.type
_entity.pdbx_description
1 polymer ?
#
loop_
_entity_poly.entity_id
_entity_poly.type
_entity_poly.pdbx_seq_one_letter_code
_entity_poly.pdbx_strand_id
1 'polypeptide(L)'
;MSEHVLFLTGKLAAPSLERVLSEITELPFTWQIEQLGVSVAALLTADMVERRLENLHGAHRVIFPGKCRGDFSSLEEKFGVPFIRGPEEIKDLPGFFGSEGVPRDLTQSDVLLFAEVCDAPYMTVAGIVEQARRYRRDGADVIDIGFVPDVPFGHLEDSIAALHEDGFVVSIDSLQPDDLLRGARAGADYMLSLTAETLWIADEVDATPVLLGSPPADLDSLLATVDRFAATGRPYFADPIIEPIHYGFTTSIARYLRLRQLRPDCPIMMGVGNLTELTHADTAGINALLLGIMSELDIRAMLTTEVSPHCRRAVKEADLARRIMHAARADNVPPRHIDEGLLALHERKPFAHTAAELRELAAAVRDRNYRIYASEEGVHVFNKDRFLSAVDPYDFFPELDVDDDAAHAFYLGLELARAQIAWQLGKRYQQDQELLWGCATDVALEDMSRYSDVRSTLEARRRR
;
A
#
# COMPACT_ATOMS: atom_id res chain seq x y z
N MET A 1 15.85 -5.58 35.17
CA MET A 1 16.03 -6.98 34.72
C MET A 1 15.97 -6.94 33.21
N SER A 2 16.94 -7.54 32.51
CA SER A 2 16.86 -7.65 31.05
C SER A 2 15.69 -8.57 30.70
N GLU A 3 14.88 -8.16 29.73
CA GLU A 3 13.76 -8.96 29.24
C GLU A 3 14.27 -10.34 28.75
N HIS A 4 13.45 -11.39 28.86
CA HIS A 4 13.75 -12.73 28.36
C HIS A 4 12.66 -13.16 27.37
N VAL A 5 13.04 -13.59 26.17
CA VAL A 5 12.13 -13.91 25.06
C VAL A 5 12.27 -15.36 24.65
N LEU A 6 11.16 -16.09 24.57
CA LEU A 6 11.14 -17.48 24.09
C LEU A 6 10.71 -17.52 22.62
N PHE A 7 11.52 -18.14 21.75
CA PHE A 7 11.17 -18.34 20.35
C PHE A 7 10.71 -19.77 20.09
N LEU A 8 9.51 -19.92 19.53
CA LEU A 8 8.97 -21.22 19.12
C LEU A 8 9.36 -21.52 17.67
N THR A 9 9.77 -22.75 17.38
CA THR A 9 10.11 -23.13 15.99
C THR A 9 9.98 -24.62 15.69
N GLY A 10 10.14 -24.97 14.42
CA GLY A 10 10.24 -26.35 13.93
C GLY A 10 11.69 -26.79 13.71
N LYS A 11 11.90 -28.10 13.53
CA LYS A 11 13.22 -28.74 13.40
C LYS A 11 14.09 -28.15 12.28
N LEU A 12 13.50 -27.88 11.12
CA LEU A 12 14.24 -27.37 9.96
C LEU A 12 14.65 -25.91 10.11
N ALA A 13 13.89 -25.14 10.90
CA ALA A 13 14.09 -23.70 11.09
C ALA A 13 15.01 -23.38 12.28
N ALA A 14 15.13 -24.28 13.26
CA ALA A 14 15.88 -24.05 14.49
C ALA A 14 17.35 -23.60 14.28
N PRO A 15 18.16 -24.26 13.42
CA PRO A 15 19.55 -23.85 13.21
C PRO A 15 19.67 -22.46 12.58
N SER A 16 18.77 -22.12 11.65
CA SER A 16 18.74 -20.79 11.01
C SER A 16 18.32 -19.71 12.00
N LEU A 17 17.36 -20.01 12.88
CA LEU A 17 16.89 -19.09 13.91
C LEU A 17 18.00 -18.78 14.93
N GLU A 18 18.72 -19.81 15.38
CA GLU A 18 19.84 -19.65 16.30
C GLU A 18 20.96 -18.79 15.70
N ARG A 19 21.30 -19.03 14.43
CA ARG A 19 22.30 -18.24 13.70
C ARG A 19 21.90 -16.76 13.62
N VAL A 20 20.68 -16.47 13.15
CA VAL A 20 20.20 -15.09 13.00
C VAL A 20 20.14 -14.37 14.34
N LEU A 21 19.61 -15.00 15.39
CA LEU A 21 19.56 -14.39 16.73
C LEU A 21 20.95 -14.15 17.33
N SER A 22 21.93 -14.99 17.01
CA SER A 22 23.33 -14.83 17.46
C SER A 22 24.08 -13.73 16.70
N GLU A 23 23.67 -13.42 15.47
CA GLU A 23 24.26 -12.36 14.63
C GLU A 23 23.74 -10.96 14.97
N ILE A 24 22.64 -10.83 15.72
CA ILE A 24 22.12 -9.53 16.15
C ILE A 24 22.97 -9.00 17.31
N THR A 25 23.75 -7.95 17.04
CA THR A 25 24.78 -7.40 17.94
C THR A 25 24.23 -6.71 19.19
N GLU A 26 23.03 -6.12 19.12
CA GLU A 26 22.42 -5.37 20.23
C GLU A 26 20.97 -5.81 20.48
N LEU A 27 20.78 -6.95 21.15
CA LEU A 27 19.48 -7.33 21.67
C LEU A 27 19.30 -6.77 23.09
N PRO A 28 18.25 -5.97 23.37
CA PRO A 28 17.96 -5.49 24.72
C PRO A 28 17.43 -6.59 25.65
N PHE A 29 17.32 -7.81 25.15
CA PHE A 29 16.77 -8.98 25.81
C PHE A 29 17.66 -10.21 25.64
N THR A 30 17.50 -11.15 26.55
CA THR A 30 18.04 -12.51 26.44
C THR A 30 17.02 -13.41 25.74
N TRP A 31 17.46 -14.51 25.14
CA TRP A 31 16.57 -15.38 24.37
C TRP A 31 16.85 -16.87 24.58
N GLN A 32 15.83 -17.69 24.32
CA GLN A 32 15.91 -19.15 24.22
C GLN A 32 15.06 -19.63 23.05
N ILE A 33 15.45 -20.73 22.42
CA ILE A 33 14.69 -21.37 21.33
C ILE A 33 14.07 -22.68 21.84
N GLU A 34 12.78 -22.86 21.61
CA GLU A 34 12.04 -24.08 21.93
C GLU A 34 11.54 -24.74 20.64
N GLN A 35 12.01 -25.97 20.37
CA GLN A 35 11.64 -26.72 19.18
C GLN A 35 10.47 -27.67 19.48
N LEU A 36 9.27 -27.36 18.98
CA LEU A 36 8.03 -28.06 19.34
C LEU A 36 7.79 -29.37 18.56
N GLY A 37 8.85 -30.07 18.17
CA GLY A 37 8.76 -31.42 17.58
C GLY A 37 8.01 -31.52 16.24
N VAL A 38 7.89 -30.43 15.47
CA VAL A 38 7.40 -30.43 14.08
C VAL A 38 8.57 -30.24 13.12
N SER A 39 8.48 -30.79 11.91
CA SER A 39 9.53 -30.60 10.90
C SER A 39 9.54 -29.16 10.35
N VAL A 40 8.35 -28.63 10.03
CA VAL A 40 8.14 -27.30 9.43
C VAL A 40 7.39 -26.41 10.42
N ALA A 41 7.91 -25.23 10.69
CA ALA A 41 7.38 -24.33 11.72
C ALA A 41 5.99 -23.76 11.38
N ALA A 42 5.69 -23.53 10.10
CA ALA A 42 4.37 -23.07 9.63
C ALA A 42 3.21 -24.04 9.89
N LEU A 43 3.50 -25.29 10.27
CA LEU A 43 2.49 -26.29 10.66
C LEU A 43 2.15 -26.24 12.15
N LEU A 44 2.76 -25.34 12.92
CA LEU A 44 2.38 -25.13 14.31
C LEU A 44 0.99 -24.49 14.37
N THR A 45 0.10 -25.08 15.17
CA THR A 45 -1.20 -24.53 15.55
C THR A 45 -1.19 -24.15 17.03
N ALA A 46 -2.11 -23.27 17.44
CA ALA A 46 -2.26 -22.89 18.84
C ALA A 46 -2.42 -24.12 19.76
N ASP A 47 -3.29 -25.08 19.41
CA ASP A 47 -3.47 -26.34 20.15
C ASP A 47 -2.19 -27.17 20.28
N MET A 48 -1.36 -27.20 19.22
CA MET A 48 -0.09 -27.93 19.24
C MET A 48 0.93 -27.26 20.16
N VAL A 49 0.98 -25.92 20.14
CA VAL A 49 1.80 -25.14 21.08
C VAL A 49 1.33 -25.39 22.49
N GLU A 50 0.02 -25.27 22.74
CA GLU A 50 -0.57 -25.48 24.06
C GLU A 50 -0.22 -26.84 24.68
N ARG A 51 -0.23 -27.90 23.86
CA ARG A 51 0.02 -29.26 24.33
C ARG A 51 1.51 -29.60 24.46
N ARG A 52 2.39 -28.94 23.71
CA ARG A 52 3.82 -29.28 23.61
C ARG A 52 4.73 -28.30 24.34
N LEU A 53 4.26 -27.10 24.65
CA LEU A 53 5.01 -26.11 25.40
C LEU A 53 4.86 -26.38 26.89
N GLU A 54 5.84 -27.06 27.48
CA GLU A 54 5.80 -27.49 28.89
C GLU A 54 6.22 -26.38 29.86
N ASN A 55 7.11 -25.48 29.44
CA ASN A 55 7.68 -24.44 30.29
C ASN A 55 8.01 -23.18 29.47
N LEU A 56 7.82 -22.01 30.08
CA LEU A 56 8.16 -20.71 29.49
C LEU A 56 9.58 -20.26 29.84
N HIS A 57 10.30 -20.98 30.71
CA HIS A 57 11.67 -20.67 31.13
C HIS A 57 11.84 -19.24 31.71
N GLY A 58 10.78 -18.69 32.31
CA GLY A 58 10.79 -17.31 32.82
C GLY A 58 10.75 -16.25 31.71
N ALA A 59 10.31 -16.61 30.50
CA ALA A 59 10.11 -15.65 29.42
C ALA A 59 9.04 -14.62 29.77
N HIS A 60 9.30 -13.38 29.39
CA HIS A 60 8.40 -12.25 29.54
C HIS A 60 7.44 -12.13 28.35
N ARG A 61 7.83 -12.70 27.20
CA ARG A 61 7.00 -12.84 26.00
C ARG A 61 7.48 -14.03 25.14
N VAL A 62 6.58 -14.57 24.35
CA VAL A 62 6.83 -15.68 23.44
C VAL A 62 6.67 -15.18 22.01
N ILE A 63 7.61 -15.54 21.12
CA ILE A 63 7.56 -15.20 19.70
C ILE A 63 7.43 -16.49 18.89
N PHE A 64 6.41 -16.56 18.04
CA PHE A 64 6.18 -17.69 17.15
C PHE A 64 6.30 -17.28 15.68
N PRO A 65 6.56 -18.21 14.75
CA PRO A 65 6.79 -17.89 13.34
C PRO A 65 5.59 -17.21 12.70
N GLY A 66 5.82 -16.18 11.86
CA GLY A 66 4.75 -15.39 11.24
C GLY A 66 3.74 -16.18 10.41
N LYS A 67 4.21 -17.30 9.84
CA LYS A 67 3.40 -18.20 9.01
C LYS A 67 2.51 -19.17 9.81
N CYS A 68 2.60 -19.20 11.14
CA CYS A 68 1.72 -20.05 11.94
C CYS A 68 0.29 -19.52 11.89
N ARG A 69 -0.66 -20.42 11.67
CA ARG A 69 -2.09 -20.10 11.59
C ARG A 69 -2.81 -20.54 12.87
N GLY A 70 -3.81 -19.77 13.25
CA GLY A 70 -4.62 -19.99 14.46
C GLY A 70 -4.72 -18.76 15.36
N ASP A 71 -5.61 -18.86 16.34
CA ASP A 71 -5.80 -17.86 17.39
C ASP A 71 -4.90 -18.15 18.59
N PHE A 72 -3.88 -17.31 18.78
CA PHE A 72 -2.90 -17.44 19.86
C PHE A 72 -3.30 -16.61 21.10
N SER A 73 -4.40 -15.87 21.05
CA SER A 73 -4.94 -15.10 22.20
C SER A 73 -5.26 -16.02 23.38
N SER A 74 -5.77 -17.22 23.08
CA SER A 74 -6.03 -18.29 24.06
C SER A 74 -4.77 -18.75 24.80
N LEU A 75 -3.59 -18.66 24.17
CA LEU A 75 -2.32 -19.02 24.81
C LEU A 75 -1.85 -17.91 25.75
N GLU A 76 -2.09 -16.64 25.42
CA GLU A 76 -1.79 -15.52 26.31
C GLU A 76 -2.56 -15.63 27.63
N GLU A 77 -3.86 -15.96 27.55
CA GLU A 77 -4.70 -16.18 28.72
C GLU A 77 -4.20 -17.34 29.60
N LYS A 78 -3.75 -18.43 28.98
CA LYS A 78 -3.28 -19.63 29.70
C LYS A 78 -1.91 -19.45 30.34
N PHE A 79 -0.96 -18.89 29.60
CA PHE A 79 0.45 -18.81 29.99
C PHE A 79 0.79 -17.50 30.70
N GLY A 80 -0.10 -16.50 30.66
CA GLY A 80 0.03 -15.23 31.38
C GLY A 80 1.13 -14.31 30.83
N VAL A 81 1.59 -14.55 29.60
CA VAL A 81 2.61 -13.75 28.91
C VAL A 81 2.15 -13.47 27.47
N PRO A 82 2.56 -12.35 26.85
CA PRO A 82 2.22 -12.05 25.45
C PRO A 82 2.79 -13.08 24.48
N PHE A 83 1.97 -13.49 23.50
CA PHE A 83 2.32 -14.35 22.37
C PHE A 83 2.32 -13.51 21.10
N ILE A 84 3.50 -13.10 20.69
CA ILE A 84 3.69 -12.20 19.56
C ILE A 84 4.01 -13.01 18.31
N ARG A 85 3.30 -12.70 17.22
CA ARG A 85 3.61 -13.24 15.91
C ARG A 85 4.88 -12.56 15.37
N GLY A 86 5.92 -13.35 15.13
CA GLY A 86 7.16 -12.89 14.51
C GLY A 86 7.01 -12.68 13.00
N PRO A 87 8.10 -12.30 12.31
CA PRO A 87 8.11 -12.17 10.86
C PRO A 87 7.84 -13.52 10.18
N GLU A 88 7.35 -13.47 8.95
CA GLU A 88 7.16 -14.68 8.14
C GLU A 88 8.47 -15.42 7.86
N GLU A 89 9.56 -14.66 7.73
CA GLU A 89 10.87 -15.16 7.38
C GLU A 89 11.87 -14.81 8.50
N ILE A 90 12.62 -15.82 8.95
CA ILE A 90 13.53 -15.70 10.11
C ILE A 90 14.56 -14.60 9.90
N LYS A 91 14.98 -14.39 8.65
CA LYS A 91 15.99 -13.39 8.28
C LYS A 91 15.51 -11.94 8.40
N ASP A 92 14.22 -11.75 8.61
CA ASP A 92 13.63 -10.44 8.85
C ASP A 92 13.52 -10.13 10.36
N LEU A 93 13.95 -11.05 11.25
CA LEU A 93 14.03 -10.82 12.70
C LEU A 93 14.89 -9.62 13.11
N PRO A 94 16.05 -9.32 12.49
CA PRO A 94 16.81 -8.12 12.83
C PRO A 94 16.00 -6.83 12.58
N GLY A 95 15.21 -6.81 11.50
CA GLY A 95 14.30 -5.70 11.21
C GLY A 95 13.17 -5.63 12.24
N PHE A 96 12.58 -6.78 12.58
CA PHE A 96 11.51 -6.92 13.57
C PHE A 96 11.88 -6.38 14.97
N PHE A 97 13.14 -6.55 15.41
CA PHE A 97 13.61 -6.05 16.72
C PHE A 97 14.30 -4.68 16.69
N GLY A 98 14.70 -4.19 15.52
CA GLY A 98 15.24 -2.84 15.38
C GLY A 98 14.14 -1.78 15.43
N SER A 99 14.54 -0.50 15.51
CA SER A 99 13.64 0.66 15.36
C SER A 99 12.89 0.71 14.02
N GLU A 100 13.22 -0.18 13.08
CA GLU A 100 12.60 -0.37 11.77
C GLU A 100 11.42 -1.36 11.76
N GLY A 101 11.11 -2.03 12.87
CA GLY A 101 10.26 -3.23 12.89
C GLY A 101 8.87 -3.11 13.50
N VAL A 102 8.53 -1.97 14.12
CA VAL A 102 7.20 -1.78 14.71
C VAL A 102 6.25 -1.33 13.60
N PRO A 103 5.21 -2.12 13.26
CA PRO A 103 4.20 -1.69 12.30
C PRO A 103 3.64 -0.34 12.74
N ARG A 104 3.73 0.65 11.86
CA ARG A 104 3.21 2.00 12.14
C ARG A 104 1.71 2.02 11.88
N ASP A 105 1.01 2.78 12.71
CA ASP A 105 -0.39 3.09 12.47
C ASP A 105 -0.50 4.08 11.31
N LEU A 106 -1.00 3.60 10.18
CA LEU A 106 -1.25 4.40 8.98
C LEU A 106 -2.72 4.80 8.83
N THR A 107 -3.52 4.69 9.90
CA THR A 107 -4.93 5.11 9.85
C THR A 107 -5.09 6.63 9.73
N GLN A 108 -4.06 7.40 10.08
CA GLN A 108 -4.09 8.85 10.09
C GLN A 108 -3.41 9.49 8.86
N SER A 109 -4.00 10.58 8.39
CA SER A 109 -3.43 11.53 7.43
C SER A 109 -4.03 12.91 7.67
N ASP A 110 -3.35 13.95 7.20
CA ASP A 110 -3.84 15.34 7.31
C ASP A 110 -3.85 16.09 5.97
N VAL A 111 -3.88 15.33 4.87
CA VAL A 111 -4.16 15.82 3.51
C VAL A 111 -5.53 15.29 3.11
N LEU A 112 -6.48 16.18 2.84
CA LEU A 112 -7.79 15.83 2.30
C LEU A 112 -7.66 15.40 0.83
N LEU A 113 -8.16 14.22 0.48
CA LEU A 113 -8.02 13.65 -0.86
C LEU A 113 -9.33 13.78 -1.64
N PHE A 114 -9.30 14.65 -2.66
CA PHE A 114 -10.37 14.84 -3.65
C PHE A 114 -10.10 13.90 -4.82
N ALA A 115 -11.07 13.04 -5.14
CA ALA A 115 -11.02 12.15 -6.29
C ALA A 115 -12.05 12.57 -7.33
N GLU A 116 -11.56 12.93 -8.52
CA GLU A 116 -12.40 13.45 -9.60
C GLU A 116 -13.08 12.34 -10.41
N VAL A 117 -14.37 12.56 -10.69
CA VAL A 117 -15.16 11.83 -11.69
C VAL A 117 -15.24 12.71 -12.95
N CYS A 118 -14.23 12.62 -13.82
CA CYS A 118 -14.01 13.56 -14.93
C CYS A 118 -15.14 13.61 -15.98
N ASP A 119 -15.70 12.45 -16.33
CA ASP A 119 -16.70 12.33 -17.40
C ASP A 119 -18.14 12.25 -16.86
N ALA A 120 -18.40 12.85 -15.70
CA ALA A 120 -19.68 12.75 -15.01
C ALA A 120 -20.92 13.11 -15.88
N PRO A 121 -20.87 14.12 -16.79
CA PRO A 121 -21.99 14.40 -17.70
C PRO A 121 -22.34 13.24 -18.65
N TYR A 122 -21.40 12.35 -18.96
CA TYR A 122 -21.64 11.18 -19.81
C TYR A 122 -22.05 9.93 -19.01
N MET A 123 -21.95 9.99 -17.69
CA MET A 123 -22.31 8.90 -16.80
C MET A 123 -23.78 8.99 -16.40
N THR A 124 -24.35 7.85 -16.00
CA THR A 124 -25.62 7.86 -15.27
C THR A 124 -25.36 8.23 -13.81
N VAL A 125 -26.37 8.75 -13.11
CA VAL A 125 -26.30 9.01 -11.66
C VAL A 125 -25.81 7.77 -10.90
N ALA A 126 -26.35 6.59 -11.21
CA ALA A 126 -25.92 5.33 -10.60
C ALA A 126 -24.45 4.99 -10.89
N GLY A 127 -23.96 5.30 -12.10
CA GLY A 127 -22.55 5.12 -12.46
C GLY A 127 -21.62 6.05 -11.67
N ILE A 128 -22.03 7.31 -11.45
CA ILE A 128 -21.26 8.27 -10.64
C ILE A 128 -21.17 7.76 -9.20
N VAL A 129 -22.28 7.31 -8.61
CA VAL A 129 -22.30 6.77 -7.24
C VAL A 129 -21.44 5.50 -7.11
N GLU A 130 -21.46 4.60 -8.09
CA GLU A 130 -20.63 3.39 -8.06
C GLU A 130 -19.12 3.72 -8.13
N GLN A 131 -18.75 4.66 -8.99
CA GLN A 131 -17.39 5.18 -9.07
C GLN A 131 -16.95 5.86 -7.76
N ALA A 132 -17.83 6.66 -7.15
CA ALA A 132 -17.60 7.29 -5.86
C ALA A 132 -17.36 6.27 -4.74
N ARG A 133 -18.14 5.19 -4.69
CA ARG A 133 -17.94 4.09 -3.72
C ARG A 133 -16.59 3.42 -3.89
N ARG A 134 -16.15 3.21 -5.14
CA ARG A 134 -14.82 2.71 -5.44
C ARG A 134 -13.74 3.66 -4.91
N TYR A 135 -13.84 4.94 -5.22
CA TYR A 135 -12.88 5.94 -4.76
C TYR A 135 -12.83 6.06 -3.23
N ARG A 136 -13.96 6.01 -2.52
CA ARG A 136 -13.96 5.96 -1.05
C ARG A 136 -13.27 4.72 -0.49
N ARG A 137 -13.45 3.56 -1.14
CA ARG A 137 -12.69 2.34 -0.77
C ARG A 137 -11.19 2.50 -1.02
N ASP A 138 -10.83 3.20 -2.08
CA ASP A 138 -9.44 3.51 -2.43
C ASP A 138 -8.87 4.69 -1.62
N GLY A 139 -9.66 5.31 -0.75
CA GLY A 139 -9.20 6.30 0.24
C GLY A 139 -9.57 7.76 -0.05
N ALA A 140 -10.41 8.05 -1.04
CA ALA A 140 -10.92 9.41 -1.26
C ALA A 140 -11.82 9.87 -0.10
N ASP A 141 -11.63 11.12 0.33
CA ASP A 141 -12.48 11.76 1.35
C ASP A 141 -13.59 12.60 0.71
N VAL A 142 -13.31 13.20 -0.44
CA VAL A 142 -14.23 14.06 -1.19
C VAL A 142 -14.32 13.55 -2.63
N ILE A 143 -15.55 13.51 -3.16
CA ILE A 143 -15.81 13.17 -4.55
C ILE A 143 -15.98 14.47 -5.33
N ASP A 144 -15.08 14.72 -6.27
CA ASP A 144 -15.13 15.88 -7.13
C ASP A 144 -15.84 15.53 -8.45
N ILE A 145 -16.89 16.28 -8.77
CA ILE A 145 -17.66 16.11 -9.99
C ILE A 145 -17.04 16.98 -11.08
N GLY A 146 -16.33 16.32 -12.00
CA GLY A 146 -15.70 16.96 -13.15
C GLY A 146 -16.73 17.32 -14.23
N PHE A 147 -16.55 18.49 -14.83
CA PHE A 147 -17.36 18.96 -15.96
C PHE A 147 -16.61 18.75 -17.27
N VAL A 148 -17.36 18.48 -18.33
CA VAL A 148 -16.82 18.39 -19.69
C VAL A 148 -17.12 19.70 -20.43
N PRO A 149 -16.12 20.37 -21.02
CA PRO A 149 -16.32 21.59 -21.79
C PRO A 149 -17.40 21.42 -22.87
N ASP A 150 -18.29 22.41 -22.97
CA ASP A 150 -19.39 22.48 -23.94
C ASP A 150 -20.43 21.36 -23.86
N VAL A 151 -20.48 20.61 -22.74
CA VAL A 151 -21.46 19.54 -22.51
C VAL A 151 -22.43 19.94 -21.39
N PRO A 152 -23.74 20.02 -21.65
CA PRO A 152 -24.73 20.30 -20.61
C PRO A 152 -24.79 19.17 -19.56
N PHE A 153 -24.70 19.53 -18.29
CA PHE A 153 -24.89 18.59 -17.17
C PHE A 153 -26.34 18.63 -16.68
N GLY A 154 -27.21 17.86 -17.32
CA GLY A 154 -28.66 17.87 -17.07
C GLY A 154 -29.10 17.21 -15.75
N HIS A 155 -28.30 16.28 -15.23
CA HIS A 155 -28.55 15.49 -14.02
C HIS A 155 -27.58 15.84 -12.89
N LEU A 156 -27.04 17.07 -12.88
CA LEU A 156 -26.09 17.54 -11.85
C LEU A 156 -26.70 17.48 -10.46
N GLU A 157 -27.88 18.09 -10.28
CA GLU A 157 -28.58 18.18 -9.01
C GLU A 157 -28.97 16.79 -8.47
N ASP A 158 -29.45 15.91 -9.35
CA ASP A 158 -29.76 14.51 -9.02
C ASP A 158 -28.50 13.72 -8.62
N SER A 159 -27.36 14.01 -9.25
CA SER A 159 -26.07 13.37 -8.93
C SER A 159 -25.56 13.78 -7.55
N ILE A 160 -25.62 15.07 -7.23
CA ILE A 160 -25.22 15.60 -5.92
C ILE A 160 -26.11 15.02 -4.82
N ALA A 161 -27.44 15.03 -5.02
CA ALA A 161 -28.39 14.45 -4.08
C ALA A 161 -28.11 12.97 -3.82
N ALA A 162 -27.89 12.17 -4.88
CA ALA A 162 -27.61 10.74 -4.74
C ALA A 162 -26.27 10.45 -4.04
N LEU A 163 -25.24 11.29 -4.25
CA LEU A 163 -23.97 11.16 -3.54
C LEU A 163 -24.13 11.48 -2.04
N HIS A 164 -24.87 12.52 -1.70
CA HIS A 164 -25.17 12.84 -0.30
C HIS A 164 -26.02 11.76 0.39
N GLU A 165 -26.97 11.16 -0.31
CA GLU A 165 -27.74 10.01 0.21
C GLU A 165 -26.86 8.82 0.59
N ASP A 166 -25.73 8.62 -0.10
CA ASP A 166 -24.74 7.56 0.20
C ASP A 166 -23.62 8.03 1.18
N GLY A 167 -23.77 9.24 1.73
CA GLY A 167 -22.90 9.82 2.76
C GLY A 167 -21.57 10.36 2.24
N PHE A 168 -21.47 10.74 0.96
CA PHE A 168 -20.28 11.38 0.41
C PHE A 168 -20.24 12.87 0.73
N VAL A 169 -19.03 13.42 0.79
CA VAL A 169 -18.76 14.86 0.68
C VAL A 169 -18.50 15.16 -0.79
N VAL A 170 -19.12 16.22 -1.31
CA VAL A 170 -19.18 16.46 -2.75
C VAL A 170 -18.53 17.80 -3.11
N SER A 171 -17.72 17.78 -4.15
CA SER A 171 -17.08 18.93 -4.75
C SER A 171 -17.50 19.07 -6.21
N ILE A 172 -17.50 20.29 -6.74
CA ILE A 172 -17.76 20.57 -8.16
C ILE A 172 -16.59 21.36 -8.76
N ASP A 173 -16.13 20.95 -9.94
CA ASP A 173 -15.10 21.66 -10.70
C ASP A 173 -15.62 22.13 -12.06
N SER A 174 -15.99 23.41 -12.14
CA SER A 174 -16.44 24.04 -13.39
C SER A 174 -15.87 25.44 -13.54
N LEU A 175 -15.59 25.82 -14.78
CA LEU A 175 -15.21 27.18 -15.16
C LEU A 175 -16.43 28.07 -15.44
N GLN A 176 -17.65 27.53 -15.42
CA GLN A 176 -18.88 28.27 -15.70
C GLN A 176 -19.57 28.70 -14.40
N PRO A 177 -19.79 30.02 -14.17
CA PRO A 177 -20.47 30.52 -12.97
C PRO A 177 -21.84 29.88 -12.69
N ASP A 178 -22.62 29.62 -13.75
CA ASP A 178 -23.96 29.04 -13.62
C ASP A 178 -23.90 27.59 -13.12
N ASP A 179 -22.90 26.81 -13.56
CA ASP A 179 -22.69 25.44 -13.10
C ASP A 179 -22.28 25.41 -11.63
N LEU A 180 -21.36 26.29 -11.24
CA LEU A 180 -20.94 26.45 -9.84
C LEU A 180 -22.11 26.82 -8.94
N LEU A 181 -22.94 27.80 -9.35
CA LEU A 181 -24.13 28.20 -8.59
C LEU A 181 -25.16 27.08 -8.50
N ARG A 182 -25.41 26.36 -9.60
CA ARG A 182 -26.36 25.23 -9.61
C ARG A 182 -25.91 24.12 -8.68
N GLY A 183 -24.66 23.67 -8.82
CA GLY A 183 -24.12 22.61 -8.00
C GLY A 183 -24.06 22.98 -6.51
N ALA A 184 -23.58 24.17 -6.18
CA ALA A 184 -23.53 24.63 -4.79
C ALA A 184 -24.93 24.78 -4.17
N ARG A 185 -25.93 25.28 -4.92
CA ARG A 185 -27.33 25.34 -4.45
C ARG A 185 -27.98 23.97 -4.30
N ALA A 186 -27.53 22.98 -5.08
CA ALA A 186 -27.96 21.60 -4.94
C ALA A 186 -27.33 20.88 -3.73
N GLY A 187 -26.33 21.50 -3.09
CA GLY A 187 -25.73 21.03 -1.84
C GLY A 187 -24.24 20.71 -1.91
N ALA A 188 -23.54 20.97 -3.03
CA ALA A 188 -22.09 20.72 -3.07
C ALA A 188 -21.34 21.41 -1.91
N ASP A 189 -20.46 20.67 -1.25
CA ASP A 189 -19.72 21.11 -0.07
C ASP A 189 -18.52 21.99 -0.44
N TYR A 190 -17.93 21.74 -1.61
CA TYR A 190 -16.83 22.49 -2.19
C TYR A 190 -17.13 22.94 -3.62
N MET A 191 -16.48 24.03 -4.03
CA MET A 191 -16.49 24.52 -5.41
C MET A 191 -15.07 24.92 -5.83
N LEU A 192 -14.59 24.36 -6.92
CA LEU A 192 -13.25 24.62 -7.43
C LEU A 192 -13.24 25.84 -8.36
N SER A 193 -12.05 26.39 -8.54
CA SER A 193 -11.75 27.32 -9.64
C SER A 193 -12.33 28.74 -9.55
N LEU A 194 -12.50 29.32 -8.35
CA LEU A 194 -12.96 30.72 -8.20
C LEU A 194 -11.81 31.72 -8.36
N THR A 195 -11.99 32.71 -9.23
CA THR A 195 -11.06 33.85 -9.42
C THR A 195 -11.63 35.12 -8.79
N ALA A 196 -10.88 36.22 -8.84
CA ALA A 196 -11.35 37.53 -8.39
C ALA A 196 -12.67 37.97 -9.06
N GLU A 197 -12.87 37.59 -10.33
CA GLU A 197 -14.06 37.91 -11.12
C GLU A 197 -15.28 37.07 -10.74
N THR A 198 -15.10 35.81 -10.34
CA THR A 198 -16.18 34.89 -9.97
C THR A 198 -16.39 34.77 -8.46
N LEU A 199 -15.57 35.45 -7.65
CA LEU A 199 -15.61 35.38 -6.19
C LEU A 199 -16.98 35.73 -5.57
N TRP A 200 -17.79 36.55 -6.27
CA TRP A 200 -19.14 36.90 -5.84
C TRP A 200 -20.06 35.68 -5.69
N ILE A 201 -19.79 34.57 -6.39
CA ILE A 201 -20.56 33.31 -6.25
C ILE A 201 -20.51 32.83 -4.80
N ALA A 202 -19.36 32.98 -4.14
CA ALA A 202 -19.22 32.58 -2.76
C ALA A 202 -20.14 33.36 -1.82
N ASP A 203 -20.57 34.58 -2.16
CA ASP A 203 -21.53 35.34 -1.35
C ASP A 203 -22.97 34.77 -1.43
N GLU A 204 -23.24 33.93 -2.44
CA GLU A 204 -24.58 33.38 -2.74
C GLU A 204 -24.78 31.96 -2.20
N VAL A 205 -23.71 31.28 -1.77
CA VAL A 205 -23.73 29.87 -1.38
C VAL A 205 -22.77 29.58 -0.22
N ASP A 206 -23.04 28.52 0.54
CA ASP A 206 -22.22 28.14 1.69
C ASP A 206 -21.00 27.27 1.34
N ALA A 207 -20.93 26.73 0.12
CA ALA A 207 -19.84 25.87 -0.36
C ALA A 207 -18.46 26.50 -0.14
N THR A 208 -17.48 25.68 0.22
CA THR A 208 -16.09 26.10 0.46
C THR A 208 -15.35 26.28 -0.87
N PRO A 209 -14.85 27.48 -1.20
CA PRO A 209 -14.20 27.70 -2.49
C PRO A 209 -12.73 27.31 -2.51
N VAL A 210 -12.27 26.87 -3.68
CA VAL A 210 -10.85 26.85 -4.05
C VAL A 210 -10.57 28.09 -4.90
N LEU A 211 -9.63 28.91 -4.43
CA LEU A 211 -9.30 30.22 -4.99
C LEU A 211 -8.09 30.13 -5.91
N LEU A 212 -8.22 30.74 -7.08
CA LEU A 212 -7.21 30.79 -8.13
C LEU A 212 -6.74 32.22 -8.41
N GLY A 213 -5.54 32.32 -8.99
CA GLY A 213 -5.08 33.53 -9.66
C GLY A 213 -5.75 33.70 -11.02
N SER A 214 -5.84 34.95 -11.47
CA SER A 214 -6.28 35.30 -12.83
C SER A 214 -5.26 36.28 -13.42
N PRO A 215 -4.40 35.85 -14.39
CA PRO A 215 -4.26 34.49 -14.95
C PRO A 215 -3.82 33.42 -13.93
N PRO A 216 -4.03 32.12 -14.17
CA PRO A 216 -3.75 31.04 -13.19
C PRO A 216 -2.32 31.04 -12.62
N ALA A 217 -1.34 31.39 -13.44
CA ALA A 217 0.06 31.41 -13.06
C ALA A 217 0.48 32.63 -12.22
N ASP A 218 -0.39 33.64 -12.08
CA ASP A 218 -0.11 34.90 -11.39
C ASP A 218 -0.36 34.79 -9.87
N LEU A 219 0.74 34.74 -9.12
CA LEU A 219 0.71 34.63 -7.67
C LEU A 219 0.20 35.91 -6.99
N ASP A 220 0.47 37.10 -7.54
CA ASP A 220 0.03 38.35 -6.92
C ASP A 220 -1.50 38.49 -7.04
N SER A 221 -2.05 38.06 -8.19
CA SER A 221 -3.50 37.94 -8.41
C SER A 221 -4.16 36.94 -7.45
N LEU A 222 -3.54 35.77 -7.24
CA LEU A 222 -4.00 34.79 -6.26
C LEU A 222 -3.98 35.37 -4.83
N LEU A 223 -2.90 36.03 -4.42
CA LEU A 223 -2.75 36.63 -3.10
C LEU A 223 -3.83 37.69 -2.84
N ALA A 224 -4.15 38.53 -3.83
CA ALA A 224 -5.22 39.51 -3.71
C ALA A 224 -6.60 38.85 -3.52
N THR A 225 -6.86 37.76 -4.24
CA THR A 225 -8.11 36.98 -4.12
C THR A 225 -8.21 36.32 -2.74
N VAL A 226 -7.12 35.71 -2.27
CA VAL A 226 -7.00 35.11 -0.94
C VAL A 226 -7.21 36.14 0.16
N ASP A 227 -6.52 37.28 0.11
CA ASP A 227 -6.63 38.32 1.14
C ASP A 227 -8.06 38.88 1.24
N ARG A 228 -8.74 39.03 0.09
CA ARG A 228 -10.14 39.46 0.04
C ARG A 228 -11.07 38.43 0.68
N PHE A 229 -10.92 37.15 0.35
CA PHE A 229 -11.82 36.11 0.84
C PHE A 229 -11.55 35.73 2.31
N ALA A 230 -10.27 35.66 2.71
CA ALA A 230 -9.86 35.35 4.08
C ALA A 230 -10.43 36.35 5.10
N ALA A 231 -10.65 37.61 4.70
CA ALA A 231 -11.28 38.63 5.54
C ALA A 231 -12.73 38.28 5.97
N THR A 232 -13.39 37.34 5.29
CA THR A 232 -14.73 36.85 5.65
C THR A 232 -14.71 35.85 6.81
N GLY A 233 -13.55 35.27 7.13
CA GLY A 233 -13.40 34.22 8.14
C GLY A 233 -13.98 32.84 7.73
N ARG A 234 -14.40 32.69 6.48
CA ARG A 234 -14.90 31.42 5.94
C ARG A 234 -13.75 30.50 5.49
N PRO A 235 -13.94 29.17 5.54
CA PRO A 235 -12.96 28.22 5.01
C PRO A 235 -12.78 28.41 3.50
N TYR A 236 -11.56 28.15 3.01
CA TYR A 236 -11.20 28.13 1.60
C TYR A 236 -9.93 27.30 1.40
N PHE A 237 -9.57 27.02 0.15
CA PHE A 237 -8.22 26.63 -0.23
C PHE A 237 -7.67 27.61 -1.27
N ALA A 238 -6.37 27.85 -1.27
CA ALA A 238 -5.67 28.53 -2.36
C ALA A 238 -4.99 27.48 -3.24
N ASP A 239 -5.11 27.62 -4.56
CA ASP A 239 -4.39 26.77 -5.50
C ASP A 239 -3.57 27.62 -6.51
N PRO A 240 -2.23 27.66 -6.35
CA PRO A 240 -1.30 28.23 -7.31
C PRO A 240 -1.20 27.52 -8.67
N ILE A 241 -1.91 26.40 -8.85
CA ILE A 241 -1.89 25.52 -10.02
C ILE A 241 -0.50 24.92 -10.29
N ILE A 242 -0.40 23.60 -10.26
CA ILE A 242 0.81 22.92 -10.75
C ILE A 242 0.76 22.83 -12.27
N GLU A 243 1.90 22.97 -12.94
CA GLU A 243 1.98 22.90 -14.41
C GLU A 243 2.61 21.58 -14.87
N PRO A 244 2.30 21.08 -16.08
CA PRO A 244 2.96 19.90 -16.64
C PRO A 244 4.48 20.08 -16.83
N ILE A 245 5.19 18.95 -16.91
CA ILE A 245 6.62 18.93 -17.23
C ILE A 245 6.83 19.59 -18.61
N HIS A 246 7.85 20.44 -18.72
CA HIS A 246 8.16 21.31 -19.87
C HIS A 246 7.23 22.51 -20.11
N TYR A 247 6.14 22.65 -19.34
CA TYR A 247 5.23 23.80 -19.43
C TYR A 247 5.29 24.74 -18.22
N GLY A 248 6.19 24.47 -17.27
CA GLY A 248 6.40 25.32 -16.10
C GLY A 248 6.42 24.58 -14.78
N PHE A 249 6.37 23.23 -14.78
CA PHE A 249 6.35 22.40 -13.56
C PHE A 249 7.25 22.91 -12.42
N THR A 250 8.55 23.08 -12.66
CA THR A 250 9.48 23.52 -11.60
C THR A 250 9.17 24.94 -11.11
N THR A 251 8.79 25.84 -12.00
CA THR A 251 8.34 27.20 -11.64
C THR A 251 7.06 27.16 -10.82
N SER A 252 6.12 26.26 -11.14
CA SER A 252 4.90 26.07 -10.36
C SER A 252 5.18 25.55 -8.95
N ILE A 253 6.12 24.61 -8.77
CA ILE A 253 6.57 24.17 -7.44
C ILE A 253 7.17 25.35 -6.64
N ALA A 254 8.00 26.18 -7.28
CA ALA A 254 8.54 27.38 -6.63
C ALA A 254 7.42 28.38 -6.25
N ARG A 255 6.32 28.43 -6.99
CA ARG A 255 5.14 29.24 -6.69
C ARG A 255 4.41 28.75 -5.44
N TYR A 256 4.25 27.42 -5.26
CA TYR A 256 3.75 26.84 -4.00
C TYR A 256 4.64 27.20 -2.80
N LEU A 257 5.96 27.04 -2.93
CA LEU A 257 6.92 27.43 -1.89
C LEU A 257 6.79 28.92 -1.55
N ARG A 258 6.69 29.78 -2.57
CA ARG A 258 6.56 31.23 -2.38
C ARG A 258 5.25 31.60 -1.69
N LEU A 259 4.13 30.96 -2.04
CA LEU A 259 2.86 31.14 -1.35
C LEU A 259 2.98 30.79 0.14
N ARG A 260 3.53 29.60 0.48
CA ARG A 260 3.72 29.18 1.88
C ARG A 260 4.61 30.14 2.67
N GLN A 261 5.67 30.68 2.05
CA GLN A 261 6.53 31.69 2.70
C GLN A 261 5.82 33.02 2.95
N LEU A 262 4.95 33.45 2.04
CA LEU A 262 4.22 34.72 2.14
C LEU A 262 2.98 34.63 3.05
N ARG A 263 2.39 33.44 3.15
CA ARG A 263 1.21 33.15 3.97
C ARG A 263 1.39 31.79 4.67
N PRO A 264 2.12 31.75 5.81
CA PRO A 264 2.44 30.52 6.52
C PRO A 264 1.24 29.66 6.93
N ASP A 265 0.09 30.29 7.18
CA ASP A 265 -1.13 29.62 7.63
C ASP A 265 -2.17 29.43 6.51
N CYS A 266 -1.84 29.76 5.25
CA CYS A 266 -2.78 29.62 4.13
C CYS A 266 -3.17 28.13 3.95
N PRO A 267 -4.46 27.78 3.87
CA PRO A 267 -4.86 26.45 3.43
C PRO A 267 -4.58 26.31 1.93
N ILE A 268 -3.79 25.32 1.53
CA ILE A 268 -3.38 25.13 0.14
C ILE A 268 -3.93 23.79 -0.37
N MET A 269 -4.41 23.81 -1.61
CA MET A 269 -4.73 22.64 -2.41
C MET A 269 -3.68 22.48 -3.53
N MET A 270 -3.39 21.24 -3.92
CA MET A 270 -2.60 20.92 -5.11
C MET A 270 -3.31 19.86 -5.96
N GLY A 271 -3.73 20.21 -7.16
CA GLY A 271 -4.17 19.24 -8.16
C GLY A 271 -2.98 18.60 -8.88
N VAL A 272 -2.85 17.27 -8.87
CA VAL A 272 -1.67 16.57 -9.41
C VAL A 272 -1.91 15.83 -10.72
N GLY A 273 -3.18 15.76 -11.17
CA GLY A 273 -3.59 14.90 -12.28
C GLY A 273 -2.82 15.15 -13.57
N ASN A 274 -2.46 16.40 -13.85
CA ASN A 274 -1.68 16.77 -15.04
C ASN A 274 -0.24 16.24 -15.05
N LEU A 275 0.31 15.85 -13.90
CA LEU A 275 1.63 15.23 -13.81
C LEU A 275 1.56 13.72 -13.88
N THR A 276 0.61 13.11 -13.16
CA THR A 276 0.43 11.66 -13.17
C THR A 276 -0.08 11.16 -14.52
N GLU A 277 -0.98 11.89 -15.17
CA GLU A 277 -1.56 11.49 -16.46
C GLU A 277 -0.60 11.73 -17.64
N LEU A 278 0.12 12.85 -17.63
CA LEU A 278 0.97 13.27 -18.77
C LEU A 278 2.42 12.81 -18.66
N THR A 279 2.74 11.93 -17.70
CA THR A 279 4.09 11.38 -17.50
C THR A 279 4.04 9.86 -17.48
N HIS A 280 4.51 9.20 -18.55
CA HIS A 280 4.59 7.73 -18.59
C HIS A 280 5.70 7.17 -17.67
N ALA A 281 5.43 7.14 -16.38
CA ALA A 281 6.20 6.48 -15.33
C ALA A 281 5.24 5.94 -14.26
N ASP A 282 5.71 5.05 -13.40
CA ASP A 282 4.82 4.49 -12.35
C ASP A 282 4.30 5.61 -11.43
N THR A 283 2.98 5.77 -11.40
CA THR A 283 2.30 6.87 -10.71
C THR A 283 2.51 6.82 -9.20
N ALA A 284 2.76 5.65 -8.61
CA ALA A 284 3.11 5.49 -7.20
C ALA A 284 4.35 6.31 -6.81
N GLY A 285 5.39 6.31 -7.65
CA GLY A 285 6.61 7.09 -7.41
C GLY A 285 6.39 8.59 -7.59
N ILE A 286 5.58 8.98 -8.57
CA ILE A 286 5.21 10.39 -8.81
C ILE A 286 4.41 10.92 -7.61
N ASN A 287 3.38 10.18 -7.19
CA ASN A 287 2.55 10.50 -6.03
C ASN A 287 3.38 10.60 -4.75
N ALA A 288 4.33 9.68 -4.53
CA ALA A 288 5.22 9.74 -3.37
C ALA A 288 6.05 11.03 -3.33
N LEU A 289 6.62 11.44 -4.47
CA LEU A 289 7.41 12.69 -4.53
C LEU A 289 6.53 13.93 -4.33
N LEU A 290 5.36 13.99 -4.97
CA LEU A 290 4.45 15.12 -4.85
C LEU A 290 3.90 15.26 -3.43
N LEU A 291 3.48 14.14 -2.80
CA LEU A 291 3.03 14.16 -1.41
C LEU A 291 4.16 14.43 -0.40
N GLY A 292 5.40 14.10 -0.73
CA GLY A 292 6.58 14.56 0.01
C GLY A 292 6.69 16.09 0.00
N ILE A 293 6.58 16.71 -1.19
CA ILE A 293 6.56 18.18 -1.33
C ILE A 293 5.37 18.78 -0.57
N MET A 294 4.18 18.19 -0.68
CA MET A 294 2.99 18.64 0.04
C MET A 294 3.18 18.55 1.56
N SER A 295 3.81 17.48 2.06
CA SER A 295 4.12 17.31 3.48
C SER A 295 5.09 18.37 4.00
N GLU A 296 6.13 18.71 3.23
CA GLU A 296 7.10 19.76 3.57
C GLU A 296 6.50 21.18 3.51
N LEU A 297 5.60 21.42 2.55
CA LEU A 297 4.94 22.71 2.34
C LEU A 297 3.61 22.85 3.09
N ASP A 298 3.27 21.92 3.98
CA ASP A 298 2.02 21.93 4.75
C ASP A 298 0.76 22.04 3.87
N ILE A 299 0.75 21.42 2.69
CA ILE A 299 -0.39 21.43 1.77
C ILE A 299 -1.40 20.39 2.25
N ARG A 300 -2.64 20.80 2.50
CA ARG A 300 -3.65 20.02 3.25
C ARG A 300 -4.80 19.50 2.39
N ALA A 301 -4.77 19.74 1.09
CA ALA A 301 -5.71 19.18 0.13
C ALA A 301 -5.01 18.76 -1.17
N MET A 302 -5.41 17.63 -1.73
CA MET A 302 -4.91 17.09 -2.98
C MET A 302 -6.10 16.78 -3.90
N LEU A 303 -6.05 17.24 -5.14
CA LEU A 303 -6.97 16.79 -6.19
C LEU A 303 -6.24 15.79 -7.09
N THR A 304 -6.81 14.60 -7.24
CA THR A 304 -6.30 13.54 -8.11
C THR A 304 -7.42 12.90 -8.91
N THR A 305 -7.05 12.16 -9.95
CA THR A 305 -8.01 11.54 -10.86
C THR A 305 -7.47 10.26 -11.49
N GLU A 306 -8.37 9.43 -12.00
CA GLU A 306 -8.07 8.21 -12.75
C GLU A 306 -8.67 8.27 -14.17
N VAL A 307 -8.36 9.35 -14.90
CA VAL A 307 -8.88 9.61 -16.26
C VAL A 307 -8.58 8.47 -17.22
N SER A 308 -7.34 7.97 -17.22
CA SER A 308 -6.90 6.96 -18.18
C SER A 308 -6.55 5.62 -17.51
N PRO A 309 -6.46 4.54 -18.31
CA PRO A 309 -5.94 3.26 -17.83
C PRO A 309 -4.52 3.33 -17.26
N HIS A 310 -3.76 4.42 -17.49
CA HIS A 310 -2.46 4.65 -16.89
C HIS A 310 -2.58 4.94 -15.39
N CYS A 311 -3.52 5.80 -15.01
CA CYS A 311 -3.74 6.26 -13.62
C CYS A 311 -4.74 5.41 -12.82
N ARG A 312 -5.02 4.17 -13.21
CA ARG A 312 -6.11 3.32 -12.66
C ARG A 312 -6.05 2.99 -11.15
N ARG A 313 -4.97 3.38 -10.47
CA ARG A 313 -4.74 3.21 -9.03
C ARG A 313 -4.29 4.53 -8.36
N ALA A 314 -4.34 5.66 -9.06
CA ALA A 314 -3.77 6.91 -8.59
C ALA A 314 -4.43 7.40 -7.27
N VAL A 315 -5.72 7.12 -7.07
CA VAL A 315 -6.40 7.45 -5.79
C VAL A 315 -5.83 6.61 -4.65
N LYS A 316 -5.72 5.30 -4.85
CA LYS A 316 -5.20 4.36 -3.85
C LYS A 316 -3.73 4.60 -3.52
N GLU A 317 -2.94 4.92 -4.54
CA GLU A 317 -1.53 5.30 -4.39
C GLU A 317 -1.37 6.60 -3.62
N ALA A 318 -2.20 7.61 -3.92
CA ALA A 318 -2.19 8.89 -3.21
C ALA A 318 -2.61 8.72 -1.73
N ASP A 319 -3.63 7.91 -1.44
CA ASP A 319 -4.06 7.62 -0.06
C ASP A 319 -2.95 6.95 0.77
N LEU A 320 -2.28 5.95 0.20
CA LEU A 320 -1.18 5.31 0.91
C LEU A 320 0.00 6.28 1.11
N ALA A 321 0.35 7.03 0.07
CA ALA A 321 1.45 7.98 0.14
C ALA A 321 1.21 9.08 1.18
N ARG A 322 -0.01 9.65 1.29
CA ARG A 322 -0.28 10.71 2.29
C ARG A 322 -0.17 10.19 3.73
N ARG A 323 -0.55 8.94 3.98
CA ARG A 323 -0.45 8.28 5.30
C ARG A 323 1.02 8.02 5.67
N ILE A 324 1.81 7.52 4.71
CA ILE A 324 3.26 7.33 4.88
C ILE A 324 3.94 8.66 5.20
N MET A 325 3.64 9.71 4.45
CA MET A 325 4.24 11.03 4.66
C MET A 325 3.83 11.66 6.00
N HIS A 326 2.58 11.48 6.41
CA HIS A 326 2.10 11.92 7.72
C HIS A 326 2.86 11.22 8.86
N ALA A 327 2.98 9.90 8.81
CA ALA A 327 3.72 9.11 9.80
C ALA A 327 5.22 9.49 9.83
N ALA A 328 5.84 9.61 8.66
CA ALA A 328 7.25 9.99 8.53
C ALA A 328 7.53 11.35 9.17
N ARG A 329 6.67 12.34 8.91
CA ARG A 329 6.80 13.70 9.45
C ARG A 329 6.58 13.72 10.97
N ALA A 330 5.59 12.98 11.48
CA ALA A 330 5.31 12.91 12.92
C ALA A 330 6.51 12.35 13.72
N ASP A 331 7.23 11.40 13.13
CA ASP A 331 8.43 10.80 13.72
C ASP A 331 9.72 11.58 13.40
N ASN A 332 9.66 12.59 12.53
CA ASN A 332 10.80 13.34 12.01
C ASN A 332 11.89 12.44 11.39
N VAL A 333 11.47 11.50 10.54
CA VAL A 333 12.33 10.57 9.83
C VAL A 333 12.06 10.60 8.31
N PRO A 334 13.02 10.19 7.47
CA PRO A 334 12.73 9.93 6.07
C PRO A 334 11.61 8.89 5.92
N PRO A 335 10.78 8.95 4.86
CA PRO A 335 9.68 8.01 4.61
C PRO A 335 10.20 6.64 4.13
N ARG A 336 11.00 6.00 4.97
CA ARG A 336 11.69 4.73 4.73
C ARG A 336 11.39 3.79 5.90
N HIS A 337 11.13 2.51 5.59
CA HIS A 337 10.81 1.49 6.61
C HIS A 337 9.51 1.78 7.38
N ILE A 338 8.59 2.52 6.76
CA ILE A 338 7.24 2.78 7.30
C ILE A 338 6.26 1.78 6.69
N ASP A 339 6.21 1.73 5.36
CA ASP A 339 5.36 0.82 4.59
C ASP A 339 6.01 0.58 3.22
N GLU A 340 5.93 -0.64 2.72
CA GLU A 340 6.50 -1.04 1.42
C GLU A 340 5.43 -1.13 0.31
N GLY A 341 4.19 -0.73 0.57
CA GLY A 341 3.05 -0.82 -0.34
C GLY A 341 3.14 0.10 -1.56
N LEU A 342 4.04 1.08 -1.58
CA LEU A 342 4.37 1.85 -2.79
C LEU A 342 5.42 1.15 -3.67
N LEU A 343 6.05 0.05 -3.20
CA LEU A 343 7.04 -0.73 -3.95
C LEU A 343 6.35 -1.85 -4.76
N ALA A 344 5.78 -1.46 -5.90
CA ALA A 344 5.03 -2.39 -6.75
C ALA A 344 5.91 -3.36 -7.55
N LEU A 345 7.08 -2.93 -8.04
CA LEU A 345 7.92 -3.74 -8.93
C LEU A 345 8.94 -4.64 -8.22
N HIS A 346 9.52 -4.18 -7.12
CA HIS A 346 10.55 -4.91 -6.38
C HIS A 346 10.29 -4.83 -4.88
N GLU A 347 10.98 -5.65 -4.10
CA GLU A 347 11.00 -5.59 -2.64
C GLU A 347 12.39 -5.20 -2.14
N ARG A 348 12.47 -4.70 -0.90
CA ARG A 348 13.75 -4.30 -0.30
C ARG A 348 14.71 -5.48 -0.13
N LYS A 349 14.17 -6.67 0.16
CA LYS A 349 14.93 -7.92 0.39
C LYS A 349 14.27 -9.06 -0.37
N PRO A 350 14.49 -9.18 -1.69
CA PRO A 350 13.78 -10.17 -2.49
C PRO A 350 14.22 -11.60 -2.20
N PHE A 351 15.51 -11.80 -1.89
CA PHE A 351 16.07 -13.12 -1.66
C PHE A 351 16.28 -13.36 -0.18
N ALA A 352 15.45 -14.24 0.38
CA ALA A 352 15.68 -14.71 1.74
C ALA A 352 16.99 -15.50 1.81
N HIS A 353 17.27 -16.41 0.87
CA HIS A 353 18.40 -17.33 0.98
C HIS A 353 19.47 -17.10 -0.08
N THR A 354 20.72 -17.40 0.28
CA THR A 354 21.82 -17.58 -0.67
C THR A 354 21.78 -19.00 -1.25
N ALA A 355 22.36 -19.22 -2.43
CA ALA A 355 22.40 -20.57 -3.00
C ALA A 355 23.20 -21.56 -2.14
N ALA A 356 24.20 -21.09 -1.37
CA ALA A 356 24.94 -21.93 -0.43
C ALA A 356 24.02 -22.46 0.69
N GLU A 357 23.23 -21.58 1.31
CA GLU A 357 22.25 -22.00 2.33
C GLU A 357 21.17 -22.93 1.74
N LEU A 358 20.75 -22.70 0.50
CA LEU A 358 19.79 -23.59 -0.17
C LEU A 358 20.36 -24.99 -0.40
N ARG A 359 21.67 -25.12 -0.71
CA ARG A 359 22.34 -26.43 -0.81
C ARG A 359 22.40 -27.13 0.55
N GLU A 360 22.66 -26.41 1.63
CA GLU A 360 22.60 -26.96 3.00
C GLU A 360 21.19 -27.45 3.34
N LEU A 361 20.17 -26.64 3.02
CA LEU A 361 18.77 -26.99 3.24
C LEU A 361 18.39 -28.26 2.45
N ALA A 362 18.80 -28.33 1.19
CA ALA A 362 18.55 -29.49 0.33
C ALA A 362 19.16 -30.78 0.90
N ALA A 363 20.37 -30.70 1.47
CA ALA A 363 21.04 -31.86 2.09
C ALA A 363 20.26 -32.44 3.30
N ALA A 364 19.43 -31.63 3.96
CA ALA A 364 18.58 -32.03 5.06
C ALA A 364 17.22 -32.63 4.63
N VAL A 365 16.83 -32.46 3.36
CA VAL A 365 15.57 -33.00 2.82
C VAL A 365 15.63 -34.52 2.66
N ARG A 366 14.51 -35.20 2.95
CA ARG A 366 14.39 -36.67 2.91
C ARG A 366 13.18 -37.18 2.13
N ASP A 367 12.29 -36.30 1.69
CA ASP A 367 11.11 -36.62 0.90
C ASP A 367 11.27 -36.24 -0.59
N ARG A 368 10.32 -36.71 -1.42
CA ARG A 368 10.34 -36.49 -2.87
C ARG A 368 9.67 -35.20 -3.33
N ASN A 369 9.12 -34.38 -2.42
CA ASN A 369 8.41 -33.18 -2.83
C ASN A 369 9.39 -32.13 -3.32
N TYR A 370 9.11 -31.58 -4.50
CA TYR A 370 9.88 -30.48 -5.07
C TYR A 370 9.65 -29.20 -4.28
N ARG A 371 10.76 -28.57 -3.91
CA ARG A 371 10.81 -27.25 -3.27
C ARG A 371 11.46 -26.28 -4.24
N ILE A 372 10.83 -25.13 -4.40
CA ILE A 372 11.28 -24.07 -5.30
C ILE A 372 11.69 -22.88 -4.44
N TYR A 373 12.88 -22.34 -4.68
CA TYR A 373 13.40 -21.16 -4.01
C TYR A 373 14.09 -20.25 -5.04
N ALA A 374 14.15 -18.96 -4.75
CA ALA A 374 14.94 -18.00 -5.52
C ALA A 374 16.10 -17.46 -4.66
N SER A 375 17.25 -17.26 -5.30
CA SER A 375 18.39 -16.51 -4.74
C SER A 375 18.94 -15.55 -5.80
N GLU A 376 19.94 -14.76 -5.45
CA GLU A 376 20.64 -13.90 -6.42
C GLU A 376 21.19 -14.69 -7.63
N GLU A 377 21.54 -15.97 -7.45
CA GLU A 377 22.09 -16.84 -8.51
C GLU A 377 21.03 -17.39 -9.48
N GLY A 378 19.73 -17.29 -9.14
CA GLY A 378 18.64 -17.81 -9.97
C GLY A 378 17.56 -18.55 -9.18
N VAL A 379 16.83 -19.42 -9.88
CA VAL A 379 15.82 -20.29 -9.29
C VAL A 379 16.44 -21.65 -8.98
N HIS A 380 16.03 -22.25 -7.86
CA HIS A 380 16.55 -23.50 -7.35
C HIS A 380 15.40 -24.47 -7.08
N VAL A 381 15.49 -25.68 -7.62
CA VAL A 381 14.52 -26.75 -7.41
C VAL A 381 15.20 -27.94 -6.77
N PHE A 382 14.71 -28.41 -5.63
CA PHE A 382 15.32 -29.56 -4.96
C PHE A 382 14.34 -30.44 -4.19
N ASN A 383 14.74 -31.69 -4.02
CA ASN A 383 14.12 -32.69 -3.15
C ASN A 383 15.21 -33.61 -2.57
N LYS A 384 14.86 -34.79 -2.05
CA LYS A 384 15.86 -35.75 -1.54
C LYS A 384 16.81 -36.31 -2.60
N ASP A 385 16.43 -36.29 -3.88
CA ASP A 385 17.09 -37.01 -4.97
C ASP A 385 17.97 -36.06 -5.82
N ARG A 386 17.64 -34.78 -5.94
CA ARG A 386 18.36 -33.82 -6.79
C ARG A 386 18.29 -32.37 -6.28
N PHE A 387 19.26 -31.57 -6.71
CA PHE A 387 19.30 -30.11 -6.56
C PHE A 387 19.63 -29.49 -7.93
N LEU A 388 18.73 -28.70 -8.46
CA LEU A 388 18.82 -28.06 -9.78
C LEU A 388 18.82 -26.55 -9.61
N SER A 389 19.59 -25.85 -10.44
CA SER A 389 19.60 -24.40 -10.52
C SER A 389 19.53 -23.96 -11.97
N ALA A 390 18.60 -23.06 -12.28
CA ALA A 390 18.49 -22.42 -13.59
C ALA A 390 17.74 -21.09 -13.47
N VAL A 391 17.75 -20.31 -14.55
CA VAL A 391 16.97 -19.07 -14.66
C VAL A 391 15.75 -19.27 -15.56
N ASP A 392 15.86 -20.10 -16.59
CA ASP A 392 14.75 -20.46 -17.46
C ASP A 392 13.96 -21.63 -16.85
N PRO A 393 12.64 -21.48 -16.60
CA PRO A 393 11.76 -22.58 -16.21
C PRO A 393 11.88 -23.85 -17.07
N TYR A 394 12.15 -23.71 -18.37
CA TYR A 394 12.25 -24.85 -19.29
C TYR A 394 13.46 -25.73 -19.00
N ASP A 395 14.55 -25.18 -18.46
CA ASP A 395 15.77 -25.93 -18.18
C ASP A 395 15.60 -26.94 -17.03
N PHE A 396 14.57 -26.79 -16.20
CA PHE A 396 14.27 -27.73 -15.13
C PHE A 396 13.60 -29.01 -15.65
N PHE A 397 12.69 -28.91 -16.61
CA PHE A 397 11.80 -30.01 -16.99
C PHE A 397 12.49 -31.31 -17.45
N PRO A 398 13.61 -31.29 -18.21
CA PRO A 398 14.34 -32.51 -18.56
C PRO A 398 14.85 -33.29 -17.34
N GLU A 399 14.99 -32.61 -16.20
CA GLU A 399 15.50 -33.14 -14.93
C GLU A 399 14.39 -33.22 -13.86
N LEU A 400 13.12 -33.05 -14.21
CA LEU A 400 12.00 -33.26 -13.29
C LEU A 400 11.32 -34.59 -13.65
N ASP A 401 11.17 -35.50 -12.67
CA ASP A 401 10.55 -36.81 -12.87
C ASP A 401 9.00 -36.68 -12.90
N VAL A 402 8.46 -35.89 -13.84
CA VAL A 402 7.03 -35.53 -13.91
C VAL A 402 6.36 -35.84 -15.25
N ASP A 403 7.04 -36.55 -16.16
CA ASP A 403 6.54 -36.88 -17.50
C ASP A 403 5.17 -37.59 -17.49
N ASP A 404 4.97 -38.49 -16.51
CA ASP A 404 3.73 -39.27 -16.37
C ASP A 404 2.66 -38.58 -15.49
N ASP A 405 2.92 -37.38 -14.97
CA ASP A 405 2.02 -36.63 -14.07
C ASP A 405 1.78 -35.20 -14.58
N ALA A 406 0.92 -35.09 -15.59
CA ALA A 406 0.57 -33.82 -16.21
C ALA A 406 0.07 -32.75 -15.22
N ALA A 407 -0.64 -33.15 -14.15
CA ALA A 407 -1.13 -32.21 -13.16
C ALA A 407 0.02 -31.64 -12.31
N HIS A 408 0.98 -32.48 -11.94
CA HIS A 408 2.17 -32.06 -11.21
C HIS A 408 3.12 -31.23 -12.10
N ALA A 409 3.31 -31.63 -13.36
CA ALA A 409 4.10 -30.87 -14.33
C ALA A 409 3.51 -29.46 -14.55
N PHE A 410 2.18 -29.35 -14.68
CA PHE A 410 1.49 -28.06 -14.79
C PHE A 410 1.71 -27.18 -13.54
N TYR A 411 1.56 -27.76 -12.35
CA TYR A 411 1.82 -27.06 -11.09
C TYR A 411 3.25 -26.53 -11.00
N LEU A 412 4.26 -27.36 -11.30
CA LEU A 412 5.65 -26.93 -11.28
C LEU A 412 5.92 -25.86 -12.33
N GLY A 413 5.31 -25.94 -13.52
CA GLY A 413 5.42 -24.89 -14.54
C GLY A 413 4.88 -23.55 -14.06
N LEU A 414 3.72 -23.54 -13.38
CA LEU A 414 3.14 -22.32 -12.81
C LEU A 414 4.07 -21.71 -11.74
N GLU A 415 4.55 -22.53 -10.82
CA GLU A 415 5.42 -22.06 -9.74
C GLU A 415 6.79 -21.59 -10.24
N LEU A 416 7.39 -22.29 -11.21
CA LEU A 416 8.65 -21.89 -11.84
C LEU A 416 8.53 -20.59 -12.62
N ALA A 417 7.43 -20.40 -13.36
CA ALA A 417 7.17 -19.13 -14.04
C ALA A 417 7.02 -17.97 -13.03
N ARG A 418 6.30 -18.20 -11.91
CA ARG A 418 6.18 -17.21 -10.84
C ARG A 418 7.53 -16.91 -10.19
N ALA A 419 8.35 -17.92 -9.90
CA ALA A 419 9.69 -17.76 -9.34
C ALA A 419 10.63 -17.00 -10.29
N GLN A 420 10.53 -17.24 -11.61
CA GLN A 420 11.28 -16.50 -12.62
C GLN A 420 10.92 -15.02 -12.62
N ILE A 421 9.62 -14.68 -12.67
CA ILE A 421 9.16 -13.28 -12.61
C ILE A 421 9.67 -12.62 -11.34
N ALA A 422 9.59 -13.31 -10.21
CA ALA A 422 10.05 -12.79 -8.94
C ALA A 422 11.57 -12.52 -8.93
N TRP A 423 12.37 -13.45 -9.47
CA TRP A 423 13.80 -13.25 -9.60
C TRP A 423 14.14 -12.07 -10.54
N GLN A 424 13.47 -11.96 -11.69
CA GLN A 424 13.70 -10.90 -12.67
C GLN A 424 13.40 -9.51 -12.13
N LEU A 425 12.32 -9.37 -11.36
CA LEU A 425 11.87 -8.08 -10.83
C LEU A 425 12.45 -7.78 -9.44
N GLY A 426 13.13 -8.74 -8.80
CA GLY A 426 13.53 -8.61 -7.40
C GLY A 426 12.31 -8.56 -6.47
N LYS A 427 11.41 -9.53 -6.60
CA LYS A 427 10.31 -9.80 -5.65
C LYS A 427 10.63 -11.00 -4.77
N ARG A 428 10.01 -11.06 -3.59
CA ARG A 428 10.07 -12.25 -2.77
C ARG A 428 9.14 -13.31 -3.33
N TYR A 429 9.76 -14.41 -3.75
CA TYR A 429 9.03 -15.59 -4.14
C TYR A 429 8.77 -16.47 -2.92
N GLN A 430 7.52 -16.89 -2.77
CA GLN A 430 7.15 -17.96 -1.88
C GLN A 430 6.29 -18.97 -2.65
N GLN A 431 6.72 -20.22 -2.62
CA GLN A 431 5.99 -21.31 -3.24
C GLN A 431 4.57 -21.40 -2.67
N ASP A 432 3.61 -21.63 -3.56
CA ASP A 432 2.18 -21.63 -3.27
C ASP A 432 1.60 -20.27 -2.83
N GLN A 433 2.31 -19.15 -2.98
CA GLN A 433 1.75 -17.81 -2.76
C GLN A 433 1.81 -16.97 -4.04
N GLU A 434 0.90 -15.99 -4.11
CA GLU A 434 0.95 -14.97 -5.17
C GLU A 434 2.06 -13.96 -4.88
N LEU A 435 2.57 -13.33 -5.94
CA LEU A 435 3.48 -12.20 -5.77
C LEU A 435 2.70 -10.99 -5.24
N LEU A 436 3.33 -10.23 -4.35
CA LEU A 436 2.77 -8.99 -3.81
C LEU A 436 3.16 -7.81 -4.71
N TRP A 437 2.20 -6.94 -5.00
CA TRP A 437 2.38 -5.76 -5.88
C TRP A 437 2.11 -4.45 -5.16
N GLY A 438 2.23 -4.44 -3.82
CA GLY A 438 1.86 -3.29 -3.01
C GLY A 438 0.41 -2.87 -3.22
N CYS A 439 0.17 -1.56 -3.33
CA CYS A 439 -1.15 -0.98 -3.57
C CYS A 439 -1.63 -1.08 -5.03
N ALA A 440 -0.78 -1.53 -5.97
CA ALA A 440 -1.14 -1.67 -7.38
C ALA A 440 -2.22 -2.76 -7.63
N THR A 441 -2.31 -3.72 -6.72
CA THR A 441 -3.33 -4.79 -6.73
C THR A 441 -4.17 -4.76 -5.46
N ASP A 442 -5.34 -5.40 -5.51
CA ASP A 442 -6.12 -5.64 -4.31
C ASP A 442 -5.59 -6.90 -3.63
N VAL A 443 -5.03 -6.72 -2.43
CA VAL A 443 -4.60 -7.85 -1.60
C VAL A 443 -5.81 -8.33 -0.83
N ALA A 444 -6.22 -9.58 -1.06
CA ALA A 444 -7.23 -10.20 -0.21
C ALA A 444 -6.66 -10.30 1.22
N LEU A 445 -7.37 -9.77 2.21
CA LEU A 445 -7.03 -9.99 3.61
C LEU A 445 -7.11 -11.51 3.87
N GLU A 446 -5.98 -12.17 3.98
CA GLU A 446 -5.94 -13.58 4.38
C GLU A 446 -6.33 -13.67 5.85
N ASP A 447 -7.43 -14.37 6.14
CA ASP A 447 -7.79 -14.73 7.51
C ASP A 447 -6.78 -15.75 8.05
N MET A 448 -5.77 -15.24 8.76
CA MET A 448 -4.72 -16.05 9.36
C MET A 448 -5.19 -16.94 10.52
N SER A 449 -6.47 -16.86 10.92
CA SER A 449 -7.09 -17.79 11.86
C SER A 449 -7.48 -19.11 11.19
N ARG A 450 -7.54 -19.17 9.85
CA ARG A 450 -7.96 -20.35 9.07
C ARG A 450 -6.87 -20.77 8.09
N TYR A 451 -6.69 -22.09 7.93
CA TYR A 451 -5.88 -22.63 6.84
C TYR A 451 -6.60 -22.38 5.50
N SER A 452 -5.83 -22.08 4.45
CA SER A 452 -6.35 -21.92 3.10
C SER A 452 -6.96 -23.24 2.62
N ASP A 453 -8.00 -23.14 1.81
CA ASP A 453 -8.62 -24.30 1.18
C ASP A 453 -7.58 -25.06 0.35
N VAL A 454 -7.67 -26.39 0.37
CA VAL A 454 -6.79 -27.26 -0.41
C VAL A 454 -6.96 -26.89 -1.89
N ARG A 455 -5.88 -26.41 -2.53
CA ARG A 455 -5.90 -26.07 -3.95
C ARG A 455 -6.34 -27.28 -4.79
N SER A 456 -7.14 -27.01 -5.83
CA SER A 456 -7.86 -28.03 -6.62
C SER A 456 -6.98 -29.15 -7.20
N THR A 457 -5.68 -28.89 -7.40
CA THR A 457 -4.71 -29.87 -7.90
C THR A 457 -4.47 -31.03 -6.92
N LEU A 458 -4.57 -30.80 -5.61
CA LEU A 458 -4.39 -31.82 -4.58
C LEU A 458 -5.65 -32.67 -4.39
N GLU A 459 -6.83 -32.11 -4.61
CA GLU A 459 -8.10 -32.84 -4.58
C GLU A 459 -8.22 -33.83 -5.75
N ALA A 460 -7.76 -33.45 -6.94
CA ALA A 460 -7.73 -34.34 -8.10
C ALA A 460 -6.83 -35.56 -7.87
N ARG A 461 -5.72 -35.38 -7.15
CA ARG A 461 -4.79 -36.45 -6.78
C ARG A 461 -5.34 -37.39 -5.70
N ARG A 462 -6.23 -36.92 -4.82
CA ARG A 462 -6.92 -37.78 -3.82
C ARG A 462 -8.06 -38.60 -4.44
N ARG A 463 -8.53 -38.24 -5.63
CA ARG A 463 -9.60 -38.95 -6.35
C ARG A 463 -9.08 -40.01 -7.33
N ARG A 464 -7.77 -40.07 -7.58
CA ARG A 464 -7.08 -41.13 -8.33
C ARG A 464 -6.40 -42.06 -7.36
#